data_AF-A0A953M979-F1
#
_entry.id   AF-A0A953M979-F1
#
_cell.length_a   1.000
_cell.length_b   1.000
_cell.length_c   1.000
_cell.angle_alpha   90.00
_cell.angle_beta   90.00
_cell.angle_gamma   90.00
#
_symmetry.space_group_name_H-M   'P 1'
#
loop_
_entity.id
_entity.type
_entity.pdbx_description
1 polymer ?
#
loop_
_entity_poly.entity_id
_entity_poly.type
_entity_poly.pdbx_seq_one_letter_code
_entity_poly.pdbx_strand_id
1 'polypeptide(L)' 'GRAVQIRADKSTAYLHVRAALDACREAGISHVELATRAKEATP' A
#
# COMPACT_ATOMS: atom_id res chain seq x y z
N GLY A 1 15.46 10.35 -0.09
CA GLY A 1 14.11 10.74 -0.55
C GLY A 1 13.08 10.21 0.43
N ARG A 2 11.97 10.91 0.67
CA ARG A 2 10.87 10.45 1.52
C ARG A 2 10.14 9.28 0.84
N ALA A 3 9.87 8.21 1.58
CA ALA A 3 9.07 7.08 1.11
C ALA A 3 7.58 7.44 1.08
N VAL A 4 6.84 6.87 0.11
CA VAL A 4 5.38 6.93 0.10
C VAL A 4 4.82 5.68 0.76
N GLN A 5 3.87 5.84 1.69
CA GLN A 5 3.22 4.72 2.35
C GLN A 5 1.88 4.40 1.69
N ILE A 6 1.74 3.15 1.24
CA ILE A 6 0.45 2.57 0.83
C ILE A 6 -0.13 1.83 2.03
N ARG A 7 -1.29 2.27 2.51
CA ARG A 7 -2.02 1.59 3.59
C ARG A 7 -3.09 0.68 2.99
N ALA A 8 -2.98 -0.62 3.25
CA ALA A 8 -3.94 -1.62 2.78
C ALA A 8 -4.32 -2.55 3.93
N ASP A 9 -5.62 -2.85 4.07
CA ASP A 9 -6.08 -3.83 5.06
C ASP A 9 -5.92 -5.25 4.49
N LYS A 10 -5.97 -6.28 5.35
CA LYS A 10 -5.89 -7.68 4.90
C LYS A 10 -7.04 -8.09 3.96
N SER A 11 -8.14 -7.34 3.94
CA SER A 11 -9.26 -7.52 3.01
C SER A 11 -9.06 -6.82 1.66
N THR A 12 -8.03 -5.97 1.53
CA THR A 12 -7.75 -5.30 0.26
C THR A 12 -7.29 -6.34 -0.76
N ALA A 13 -8.05 -6.45 -1.86
CA ALA A 13 -7.69 -7.35 -2.95
C ALA A 13 -6.32 -6.98 -3.53
N TYR A 14 -5.53 -8.01 -3.87
CA TYR A 14 -4.20 -7.83 -4.46
C TYR A 14 -4.20 -6.87 -5.66
N LEU A 15 -5.23 -6.93 -6.51
CA LEU A 15 -5.35 -6.07 -7.69
C LEU A 15 -5.38 -4.58 -7.35
N HIS A 16 -6.00 -4.21 -6.23
CA HIS A 16 -6.03 -2.81 -5.78
C HIS A 16 -4.67 -2.35 -5.27
N VAL A 17 -3.94 -3.22 -4.54
CA VAL A 17 -2.58 -2.92 -4.10
C VAL A 17 -1.64 -2.79 -5.31
N ARG A 18 -1.78 -3.67 -6.31
CA ARG A 18 -1.01 -3.60 -7.55
C ARG A 18 -1.25 -2.29 -8.30
N ALA A 19 -2.50 -1.89 -8.47
CA ALA A 19 -2.83 -0.63 -9.14
C ALA A 19 -2.23 0.59 -8.42
N ALA A 20 -2.20 0.59 -7.09
CA ALA A 20 -1.56 1.66 -6.31
C ALA A 20 -0.03 1.69 -6.48
N LEU A 21 0.61 0.52 -6.57
CA LEU A 21 2.05 0.42 -6.84
C LEU A 21 2.39 0.88 -8.26
N ASP A 22 1.58 0.51 -9.25
CA ASP A 22 1.74 0.96 -10.64
C ASP A 22 1.63 2.49 -10.74
N ALA A 23 0.64 3.09 -10.08
CA ALA A 23 0.51 4.55 -10.00
C ALA A 23 1.72 5.22 -9.33
N CYS A 24 2.29 4.62 -8.28
CA CYS A 24 3.50 5.15 -7.65
C CYS A 24 4.71 5.10 -8.60
N ARG A 25 4.84 4.02 -9.37
CA ARG A 25 5.89 3.84 -10.37
C ARG A 25 5.76 4.89 -11.48
N GLU A 26 4.56 5.10 -12.01
CA GLU A 26 4.30 6.12 -13.05
C GLU A 26 4.58 7.55 -12.55
N ALA A 27 4.35 7.81 -11.26
CA ALA A 27 4.69 9.07 -10.61
C ALA A 27 6.21 9.24 -10.31
N GLY A 28 7.05 8.26 -10.68
CA GLY A 28 8.49 8.32 -10.44
C GLY A 28 8.90 8.09 -8.97
N ILE A 29 8.01 7.52 -8.15
CA ILE A 29 8.31 7.21 -6.75
C ILE A 29 9.17 5.94 -6.71
N SER A 30 10.41 6.11 -6.24
CA SER A 30 11.41 5.04 -6.17
C SER A 30 11.40 4.26 -4.86
N HIS A 31 10.71 4.76 -3.83
CA HIS A 31 10.62 4.12 -2.52
C HIS A 31 9.17 4.12 -2.02
N VAL A 32 8.58 2.93 -1.94
CA VAL A 32 7.21 2.71 -1.47
C VAL A 32 7.23 1.71 -0.33
N GLU A 33 6.58 2.05 0.77
CA GLU A 33 6.38 1.15 1.90
C GLU A 33 4.92 0.69 1.93
N LEU A 34 4.70 -0.63 1.99
CA LEU A 34 3.37 -1.19 2.20
C LEU A 34 3.15 -1.38 3.70
N ALA A 35 2.19 -0.64 4.26
CA ALA A 35 1.79 -0.76 5.65
C ALA A 35 0.43 -1.44 5.74
N THR A 36 0.36 -2.60 6.38
CA THR A 36 -0.93 -3.21 6.71
C THR A 36 -1.45 -2.63 8.01
N ARG A 37 -2.68 -2.10 8.02
CA ARG A 37 -3.38 -1.92 9.30
C ARG A 37 -3.60 -3.30 9.87
N ALA A 38 -3.12 -3.55 11.09
CA ALA A 38 -3.55 -4.71 11.83
C ALA A 38 -5.07 -4.58 11.93
N LYS A 39 -5.81 -5.51 11.31
CA LYS A 39 -7.24 -5.66 11.56
C LYS A 39 -7.37 -5.66 13.08
N GLU A 40 -8.11 -4.70 13.64
CA GLU A 40 -8.48 -4.76 15.05
C GLU A 40 -8.92 -6.20 15.32
N ALA A 41 -8.18 -6.88 16.20
CA ALA A 41 -8.67 -8.12 16.76
C ALA A 41 -10.02 -7.76 17.38
N THR A 42 -11.09 -8.25 16.77
CA THR A 42 -12.42 -8.18 17.37
C THR A 42 -12.27 -8.80 18.76
N PRO A 43 -12.61 -8.12 19.87
CA PRO A 43 -12.52 -8.72 21.20
C PRO A 43 -13.38 -9.98 21.31
#